data_AF-A0AAU1V9Q1-F1
#
_entry.id   AF-A0AAU1V9Q1-F1
#
_cell.length_a   1.000
_cell.length_b   1.000
_cell.length_c   1.000
_cell.angle_alpha   90.00
_cell.angle_beta   90.00
_cell.angle_gamma   90.00
#
_symmetry.space_group_name_H-M   'P 1'
#
loop_
_entity.id
_entity.type
_entity.pdbx_description
1 polymer ?
#
loop_
_entity_poly.entity_id
_entity_poly.type
_entity_poly.pdbx_seq_one_letter_code
_entity_poly.pdbx_strand_id
1 'polypeptide(L)'
;MTTLAEVRESERSIGADPKVERFKARLDPQFLVEAAGWDEDSRTLTIQPGHPLLAWTPCINAICSAEAILTSGLCSLCQSKWNRSKLPLEEFVGSAEAEKKKPRERCSVLNCARMWSSSVSKLCGPHRSRFRKLGLSMEEFFAHPQVKPMPPLGICGVLACSRERELTTSPYCQAHKTKWKRLVRDGEPEASDEARWARTEAPTLTSPGVVPLLGLSPLLVVEVLFALQERIGQEVKVSPQKLRSTINWLRRQEFWSLMGLCCAIRCGGKAGSAMIVGGVAFLSCGPGGGTDVDAAGGVAGDPGTDGGGGPGGVSEGEPGDTGAGSPRGGLRR
;
A
#
# COMPACT_ATOMS: atom_id res chain seq x y z
N MET A 1 -11.66 -16.55 -22.84
CA MET A 1 -11.23 -16.04 -21.52
C MET A 1 -9.85 -15.44 -21.70
N THR A 2 -9.76 -14.12 -21.90
CA THR A 2 -8.48 -13.43 -22.03
C THR A 2 -7.70 -13.57 -20.72
N THR A 3 -6.49 -14.09 -20.79
CA THR A 3 -5.62 -14.27 -19.63
C THR A 3 -5.18 -12.90 -19.11
N LEU A 4 -4.95 -12.76 -17.80
CA LEU A 4 -4.45 -11.51 -17.23
C LEU A 4 -3.06 -11.12 -17.77
N ALA A 5 -2.32 -12.06 -18.35
CA ALA A 5 -1.10 -11.79 -19.10
C ALA A 5 -1.40 -11.09 -20.43
N GLU A 6 -2.41 -11.55 -21.17
CA GLU A 6 -2.92 -10.87 -22.38
C GLU A 6 -3.58 -9.53 -22.05
N VAL A 7 -4.22 -9.37 -20.89
CA VAL A 7 -4.73 -8.06 -20.42
C VAL A 7 -3.57 -7.12 -20.12
N ARG A 8 -2.51 -7.58 -19.44
CA ARG A 8 -1.30 -6.78 -19.17
C ARG A 8 -0.55 -6.41 -20.46
N GLU A 9 -0.49 -7.32 -21.41
CA GLU A 9 0.12 -7.08 -22.73
C GLU A 9 -0.73 -6.11 -23.56
N SER A 10 -2.06 -6.29 -23.55
CA SER A 10 -3.02 -5.38 -24.17
C SER A 10 -2.97 -3.97 -23.54
N GLU A 11 -2.86 -3.85 -22.21
CA GLU A 11 -2.65 -2.59 -21.49
C GLU A 11 -1.28 -1.95 -21.79
N ARG A 12 -0.27 -2.72 -22.22
CA ARG A 12 1.01 -2.20 -22.74
C ARG A 12 0.88 -1.79 -24.20
N SER A 13 0.06 -2.49 -24.99
CA SER A 13 -0.10 -2.31 -26.43
C SER A 13 -1.24 -1.37 -26.83
N ILE A 14 -1.89 -0.64 -25.89
CA ILE A 14 -2.78 0.48 -26.23
C ILE A 14 -1.91 1.61 -26.80
N GLY A 15 -1.53 1.43 -28.07
CA GLY A 15 -0.93 2.44 -28.91
C GLY A 15 -1.98 3.50 -29.24
N ALA A 16 -1.60 4.75 -29.00
CA ALA A 16 -2.20 5.99 -29.48
C ALA A 16 -3.63 6.32 -29.03
N ASP A 17 -3.93 6.27 -27.72
CA ASP A 17 -4.94 7.21 -27.21
C ASP A 17 -4.34 8.63 -27.30
N PRO A 18 -4.91 9.55 -28.11
CA PRO A 18 -4.38 10.90 -28.27
C PRO A 18 -4.25 11.67 -26.94
N LYS A 19 -5.07 11.33 -25.94
CA LYS A 19 -4.97 11.93 -24.60
C LYS A 19 -3.74 11.43 -23.85
N VAL A 20 -3.42 10.14 -23.97
CA VAL A 20 -2.21 9.57 -23.37
C VAL A 20 -0.99 10.29 -23.92
N GLU A 21 -0.89 10.42 -25.24
CA GLU A 21 0.23 11.10 -25.90
C GLU A 21 0.30 12.59 -25.54
N ARG A 22 -0.85 13.27 -25.43
CA ARG A 22 -0.90 14.67 -24.98
C ARG A 22 -0.35 14.84 -23.55
N PHE A 23 -0.65 13.93 -22.63
CA PHE A 23 -0.11 13.99 -21.27
C PHE A 23 1.37 13.62 -21.25
N LYS A 24 1.78 12.57 -21.96
CA LYS A 24 3.20 12.17 -22.07
C LYS A 24 4.07 13.31 -22.59
N ALA A 25 3.61 14.05 -23.60
CA ALA A 25 4.34 15.19 -24.16
C ALA A 25 4.54 16.36 -23.17
N ARG A 26 3.82 16.38 -22.04
CA ARG A 26 3.93 17.42 -21.00
C ARG A 26 4.65 16.92 -19.74
N LEU A 27 4.96 15.63 -19.66
CA LEU A 27 5.77 15.09 -18.57
C LEU A 27 7.22 15.47 -18.81
N ASP A 28 7.84 16.06 -17.80
CA ASP A 28 9.27 16.34 -17.77
C ASP A 28 10.03 15.02 -17.49
N PRO A 29 10.87 14.54 -18.42
CA PRO A 29 11.64 13.32 -18.21
C PRO A 29 12.58 13.41 -17.01
N GLN A 30 13.13 14.60 -16.72
CA GLN A 30 14.03 14.79 -15.58
C GLN A 30 13.26 14.63 -14.26
N PHE A 31 12.08 15.24 -14.16
CA PHE A 31 11.17 15.03 -13.03
C PHE A 31 10.85 13.54 -12.83
N LEU A 32 10.48 12.82 -13.90
CA LEU A 32 10.10 11.41 -13.79
C LEU A 32 11.22 10.55 -13.22
N VAL A 33 12.45 10.70 -13.72
CA VAL A 33 13.57 9.87 -13.30
C VAL A 33 14.15 10.34 -11.96
N GLU A 34 14.50 11.62 -11.85
CA GLU A 34 15.30 12.13 -10.73
C GLU A 34 14.47 12.42 -9.48
N ALA A 35 13.29 13.04 -9.64
CA ALA A 35 12.46 13.44 -8.52
C ALA A 35 11.48 12.34 -8.11
N ALA A 36 10.79 11.75 -9.09
CA ALA A 36 9.70 10.80 -8.85
C ALA A 36 10.18 9.34 -8.74
N GLY A 37 11.37 9.02 -9.29
CA GLY A 37 11.90 7.67 -9.34
C GLY A 37 11.02 6.73 -10.16
N TRP A 38 10.44 7.24 -11.25
CA TRP A 38 9.54 6.50 -12.14
C TRP A 38 10.28 5.45 -12.95
N ASP A 39 9.75 4.23 -12.91
CA ASP A 39 10.13 3.14 -13.80
C ASP A 39 8.94 2.75 -14.69
N GLU A 40 9.07 2.97 -15.99
CA GLU A 40 8.02 2.72 -16.98
C GLU A 40 7.70 1.22 -17.09
N ASP A 41 8.72 0.36 -17.05
CA ASP A 41 8.58 -1.08 -17.27
C ASP A 41 7.78 -1.78 -16.17
N SER A 42 8.05 -1.41 -14.91
CA SER A 42 7.29 -1.89 -13.76
C SER A 42 6.12 -0.98 -13.36
N ARG A 43 5.92 0.15 -14.06
CA ARG A 43 4.94 1.21 -13.75
C ARG A 43 4.92 1.55 -12.27
N THR A 44 6.09 1.89 -11.71
CA THR A 44 6.27 2.07 -10.28
C THR A 44 7.10 3.32 -9.99
N LEU A 45 6.67 4.11 -9.01
CA LEU A 45 7.49 5.19 -8.44
C LEU A 45 8.30 4.63 -7.26
N THR A 46 9.61 4.86 -7.26
CA THR A 46 10.51 4.53 -6.16
C THR A 46 11.04 5.81 -5.55
N ILE A 47 10.29 6.32 -4.57
CA ILE A 47 10.58 7.60 -3.93
C ILE A 47 11.70 7.45 -2.91
N GLN A 48 12.75 8.25 -3.07
CA GLN A 48 13.89 8.25 -2.16
C GLN A 48 13.50 8.77 -0.76
N PRO A 49 14.05 8.18 0.33
CA PRO A 49 13.88 8.73 1.67
C PRO A 49 14.38 10.17 1.72
N GLY A 50 13.65 11.07 2.38
CA GLY A 50 14.08 12.46 2.57
C GLY A 50 13.90 13.41 1.37
N HIS A 51 13.28 13.00 0.26
CA HIS A 51 12.98 13.90 -0.87
C HIS A 51 12.17 15.14 -0.41
N PRO A 52 12.56 16.39 -0.69
CA PRO A 52 11.95 17.58 -0.07
C PRO A 52 10.41 17.63 -0.19
N LEU A 53 9.88 17.26 -1.36
CA LEU A 53 8.45 17.32 -1.68
C LEU A 53 7.74 15.96 -1.74
N LEU A 54 8.48 14.87 -1.65
CA LEU A 54 7.96 13.49 -1.73
C LEU A 54 8.38 12.64 -0.51
N ALA A 55 9.03 13.26 0.48
CA ALA A 55 9.70 12.58 1.57
C ALA A 55 8.71 11.71 2.33
N TRP A 56 9.13 10.46 2.46
CA TRP A 56 8.83 9.66 3.62
C TRP A 56 10.09 9.62 4.49
N THR A 57 9.88 9.50 5.79
CA THR A 57 10.98 9.40 6.76
C THR A 57 11.17 7.93 7.10
N PRO A 58 12.41 7.39 7.09
CA PRO A 58 12.64 6.05 7.58
C PRO A 58 12.37 5.95 9.07
N CYS A 59 12.03 4.75 9.51
CA CYS A 59 11.91 4.41 10.92
C CYS A 59 13.23 4.71 11.64
N ILE A 60 13.18 5.44 12.76
CA ILE A 60 14.38 5.85 13.49
C ILE A 60 15.17 4.68 14.09
N ASN A 61 14.54 3.51 14.28
CA ASN A 61 15.26 2.31 14.71
C ASN A 61 16.31 1.90 13.66
N ALA A 62 17.57 1.79 14.09
CA ALA A 62 18.75 1.72 13.21
C ALA A 62 18.75 0.53 12.24
N ILE A 63 18.06 -0.56 12.58
CA ILE A 63 17.99 -1.75 11.72
C ILE A 63 16.67 -1.88 10.96
N CYS A 64 15.74 -0.92 11.13
CA CYS A 64 14.48 -0.91 10.42
C CYS A 64 14.55 0.02 9.21
N SER A 65 14.23 -0.50 8.02
CA SER A 65 14.14 0.32 6.79
C SER A 65 12.70 0.70 6.45
N ALA A 66 11.74 0.46 7.34
CA ALA A 66 10.31 0.78 7.13
C ALA A 66 10.06 2.29 7.14
N GLU A 67 8.93 2.73 6.60
CA GLU A 67 8.48 4.12 6.74
C GLU A 67 7.98 4.40 8.16
N ALA A 68 8.45 5.50 8.74
CA ALA A 68 7.91 6.08 9.95
C ALA A 68 6.53 6.67 9.64
N ILE A 69 5.52 6.22 10.37
CA ILE A 69 4.12 6.67 10.16
C ILE A 69 3.54 7.31 11.43
N LEU A 70 4.32 7.38 12.50
CA LEU A 70 3.94 7.92 13.79
C LEU A 70 4.84 9.10 14.17
N THR A 71 4.34 9.94 15.07
CA THR A 71 5.07 11.10 15.61
C THR A 71 6.34 10.71 16.38
N SER A 72 6.42 9.47 16.86
CA SER A 72 7.61 8.89 17.50
C SER A 72 8.78 8.64 16.54
N GLY A 73 8.60 8.85 15.24
CA GLY A 73 9.60 8.48 14.22
C GLY A 73 9.69 6.98 13.97
N LEU A 74 8.85 6.15 14.61
CA LEU A 74 8.81 4.71 14.40
C LEU A 74 7.76 4.31 13.36
N CYS A 75 8.00 3.16 12.70
CA CYS A 75 6.94 2.47 11.97
C CYS A 75 5.97 1.79 12.95
N SER A 76 4.76 1.44 12.51
CA SER A 76 3.75 0.81 13.39
C SER A 76 4.24 -0.46 14.08
N LEU A 77 5.02 -1.30 13.38
CA LEU A 77 5.57 -2.53 13.96
C LEU A 77 6.62 -2.24 15.04
N CYS A 78 7.54 -1.30 14.78
CA CYS A 78 8.56 -0.92 15.75
C CYS A 78 7.93 -0.23 16.96
N GLN A 79 6.90 0.59 16.77
CA GLN A 79 6.10 1.14 17.86
C GLN A 79 5.47 0.04 18.73
N SER A 80 4.84 -0.95 18.12
CA SER A 80 4.24 -2.07 18.88
C SER A 80 5.30 -2.93 19.59
N LYS A 81 6.52 -3.03 19.06
CA LYS A 81 7.64 -3.69 19.74
C LYS A 81 8.14 -2.83 20.92
N TRP A 82 8.37 -1.55 20.68
CA TRP A 82 8.79 -0.59 21.70
C TRP A 82 7.83 -0.58 22.89
N ASN A 83 6.52 -0.42 22.64
CA ASN A 83 5.48 -0.44 23.67
C ASN A 83 5.49 -1.73 24.52
N ARG A 84 5.95 -2.85 23.98
CA ARG A 84 6.06 -4.13 24.71
C ARG A 84 7.39 -4.31 25.43
N SER A 85 8.47 -3.73 24.89
CA SER A 85 9.82 -3.82 25.48
C SER A 85 9.93 -3.08 26.82
N LYS A 86 9.10 -2.05 27.03
CA LYS A 86 9.19 -1.11 28.16
C LYS A 86 10.54 -0.40 28.29
N LEU A 87 11.39 -0.47 27.27
CA LEU A 87 12.65 0.26 27.22
C LEU A 87 12.40 1.74 26.90
N PRO A 88 13.28 2.66 27.35
CA PRO A 88 13.37 4.01 26.80
C PRO A 88 13.51 3.98 25.27
N LEU A 89 12.99 5.01 24.59
CA LEU A 89 12.96 5.04 23.13
C LEU A 89 14.36 4.97 22.51
N GLU A 90 15.31 5.70 23.10
CA GLU A 90 16.70 5.77 22.66
C GLU A 90 17.38 4.39 22.72
N GLU A 91 17.14 3.67 23.82
CA GLU A 91 17.65 2.31 24.02
C GLU A 91 17.00 1.32 23.03
N PHE A 92 15.69 1.43 22.81
CA PHE A 92 14.99 0.62 21.81
C PHE A 92 15.46 0.91 20.37
N VAL A 93 15.75 2.16 20.04
CA VAL A 93 16.21 2.57 18.71
C VAL A 93 17.57 1.98 18.36
N GLY A 94 18.46 1.88 19.36
CA GLY A 94 19.75 1.22 19.25
C GLY A 94 19.69 -0.31 19.32
N SER A 95 18.56 -0.89 19.74
CA SER A 95 18.44 -2.33 19.91
C SER A 95 18.26 -3.04 18.55
N ALA A 96 18.92 -4.19 18.42
CA ALA A 96 18.81 -5.05 17.24
C ALA A 96 17.48 -5.83 17.17
N GLU A 97 16.47 -5.46 17.98
CA GLU A 97 15.22 -6.21 18.08
C GLU A 97 14.26 -5.99 16.90
N ALA A 98 14.50 -4.97 16.07
CA ALA A 98 13.79 -4.78 14.80
C ALA A 98 14.38 -5.64 13.67
N GLU A 99 14.41 -6.98 13.84
CA GLU A 99 14.87 -7.88 12.78
C GLU A 99 14.29 -7.51 11.41
N LYS A 100 15.18 -7.21 10.45
CA LYS A 100 14.82 -7.07 9.04
C LYS A 100 14.20 -8.39 8.60
N LYS A 101 12.94 -8.38 8.15
CA LYS A 101 12.45 -9.48 7.32
C LYS A 101 13.31 -9.49 6.06
N LYS A 102 14.27 -10.41 5.99
CA LYS A 102 15.10 -10.58 4.79
C LYS A 102 14.17 -10.72 3.58
N PRO A 103 14.48 -10.02 2.47
CA PRO A 103 13.71 -10.18 1.24
C PRO A 103 13.66 -11.66 0.88
N ARG A 104 12.61 -12.07 0.18
CA ARG A 104 12.60 -13.45 -0.28
C ARG A 104 13.68 -13.65 -1.32
N GLU A 105 14.51 -14.67 -1.12
CA GLU A 105 15.55 -15.04 -2.07
C GLU A 105 15.14 -16.31 -2.83
N ARG A 106 15.92 -16.66 -3.84
CA ARG A 106 15.75 -17.90 -4.59
C ARG A 106 16.02 -19.11 -3.69
N CYS A 107 15.41 -20.23 -4.03
CA CYS A 107 15.63 -21.51 -3.37
C CYS A 107 17.11 -21.89 -3.46
N SER A 108 17.67 -22.43 -2.37
CA SER A 108 19.08 -22.86 -2.33
C SER A 108 19.40 -24.08 -3.19
N VAL A 109 18.40 -24.79 -3.72
CA VAL A 109 18.66 -25.86 -4.70
C VAL A 109 19.21 -25.24 -5.99
N LEU A 110 20.36 -25.72 -6.44
CA LEU A 110 21.04 -25.22 -7.63
C LEU A 110 20.08 -25.16 -8.83
N ASN A 111 20.07 -24.01 -9.52
CA ASN A 111 19.21 -23.71 -10.68
C ASN A 111 17.70 -23.72 -10.40
N CYS A 112 17.26 -23.78 -9.13
CA CYS A 112 15.85 -23.64 -8.81
C CYS A 112 15.43 -22.18 -8.88
N ALA A 113 14.58 -21.84 -9.84
CA ALA A 113 14.11 -20.47 -10.05
C ALA A 113 12.98 -20.06 -9.08
N ARG A 114 12.57 -20.89 -8.12
CA ARG A 114 11.48 -20.56 -7.19
C ARG A 114 11.97 -19.80 -5.97
N MET A 115 11.14 -18.92 -5.43
CA MET A 115 11.43 -18.22 -4.18
C MET A 115 11.34 -19.16 -2.98
N TRP A 116 12.18 -18.93 -1.97
CA TRP A 116 12.10 -19.66 -0.72
C TRP A 116 10.78 -19.38 0.03
N SER A 117 10.29 -20.38 0.76
CA SER A 117 9.04 -20.26 1.55
C SER A 117 9.31 -19.83 2.99
N SER A 118 10.55 -20.01 3.45
CA SER A 118 11.01 -19.74 4.81
C SER A 118 12.50 -19.42 4.76
N SER A 119 12.90 -18.37 5.48
CA SER A 119 14.31 -17.98 5.65
C SER A 119 15.13 -19.02 6.41
N VAL A 120 14.48 -19.86 7.23
CA VAL A 120 15.15 -20.90 8.03
C VAL A 120 15.65 -22.03 7.15
N SER A 121 14.77 -22.61 6.32
CA SER A 121 15.15 -23.72 5.45
C SER A 121 15.82 -23.26 4.16
N LYS A 122 15.62 -22.01 3.75
CA LYS A 122 16.05 -21.46 2.44
C LYS A 122 15.57 -22.25 1.21
N LEU A 123 14.50 -23.03 1.38
CA LEU A 123 13.89 -23.88 0.35
C LEU A 123 12.53 -23.36 -0.10
N CYS A 124 12.22 -23.53 -1.38
CA CYS A 124 10.85 -23.35 -1.89
C CYS A 124 9.90 -24.37 -1.24
N GLY A 125 8.58 -24.11 -1.29
CA GLY A 125 7.59 -24.98 -0.64
C GLY A 125 7.72 -26.47 -1.02
N PRO A 126 7.79 -26.82 -2.32
CA PRO A 126 8.00 -28.20 -2.76
C PRO A 126 9.31 -28.83 -2.28
N HIS A 127 10.44 -28.13 -2.40
CA HIS A 127 11.73 -28.66 -1.92
C HIS A 127 11.72 -28.84 -0.40
N ARG A 128 11.12 -27.92 0.36
CA ARG A 128 10.95 -28.05 1.80
C ARG A 128 10.08 -29.26 2.18
N SER A 129 9.00 -29.50 1.44
CA SER A 129 8.15 -30.68 1.64
C SER A 129 8.92 -31.97 1.36
N ARG A 130 9.72 -32.00 0.28
CA ARG A 130 10.56 -33.16 -0.06
C ARG A 130 11.66 -33.40 0.96
N PHE A 131 12.35 -32.34 1.39
CA PHE A 131 13.39 -32.39 2.42
C PHE A 131 12.87 -33.05 3.70
N ARG A 132 11.70 -32.60 4.18
CA ARG A 132 11.03 -33.17 5.36
C ARG A 132 10.64 -34.64 5.19
N LYS A 133 10.26 -35.05 3.98
CA LYS A 133 9.88 -36.44 3.69
C LYS A 133 11.07 -37.38 3.63
N LEU A 134 12.21 -36.90 3.11
CA LEU A 134 13.43 -37.71 2.98
C LEU A 134 14.20 -37.81 4.30
N GLY A 135 14.06 -36.83 5.21
CA GLY A 135 14.71 -36.87 6.52
C GLY A 135 16.24 -36.80 6.48
N LEU A 136 16.80 -36.34 5.35
CA LEU A 136 18.24 -36.23 5.10
C LEU A 136 18.82 -34.97 5.74
N SER A 137 20.14 -34.93 5.87
CA SER A 137 20.86 -33.66 6.07
C SER A 137 20.72 -32.74 4.85
N MET A 138 21.03 -31.46 5.01
CA MET A 138 20.91 -30.49 3.92
C MET A 138 21.87 -30.79 2.75
N GLU A 139 23.08 -31.25 3.07
CA GLU A 139 24.09 -31.64 2.08
C GLU A 139 23.64 -32.88 1.28
N GLU A 140 23.22 -33.94 1.97
CA GLU A 140 22.68 -35.15 1.35
C GLU A 140 21.44 -34.84 0.50
N PHE A 141 20.59 -33.91 0.95
CA PHE A 141 19.43 -33.48 0.19
C PHE A 141 19.82 -32.81 -1.13
N PHE A 142 20.83 -31.94 -1.14
CA PHE A 142 21.28 -31.30 -2.38
C PHE A 142 21.93 -32.29 -3.35
N ALA A 143 22.62 -33.31 -2.85
CA ALA A 143 23.18 -34.39 -3.66
C ALA A 143 22.13 -35.43 -4.11
N HIS A 144 20.93 -35.41 -3.54
CA HIS A 144 19.95 -36.47 -3.76
C HIS A 144 19.40 -36.44 -5.21
N PRO A 145 19.43 -37.56 -5.98
CA PRO A 145 19.08 -37.59 -7.42
C PRO A 145 17.67 -37.10 -7.76
N GLN A 146 16.75 -37.19 -6.79
CA GLN A 146 15.36 -36.76 -6.99
C GLN A 146 15.14 -35.26 -6.70
N VAL A 147 16.15 -34.53 -6.23
CA VAL A 147 16.07 -33.09 -5.99
C VAL A 147 16.40 -32.36 -7.29
N LYS A 148 15.36 -32.10 -8.08
CA LYS A 148 15.46 -31.40 -9.35
C LYS A 148 15.12 -29.91 -9.19
N PRO A 149 15.77 -29.00 -9.92
CA PRO A 149 15.36 -27.61 -9.99
C PRO A 149 13.93 -27.50 -10.54
N MET A 150 13.26 -26.40 -10.21
CA MET A 150 11.89 -26.13 -10.69
C MET A 150 11.83 -24.76 -11.37
N PRO A 151 11.03 -24.62 -12.43
CA PRO A 151 10.85 -23.34 -13.11
C PRO A 151 10.14 -22.33 -12.19
N PRO A 152 10.26 -21.03 -12.49
CA PRO A 152 9.53 -20.00 -11.75
C PRO A 152 8.03 -20.23 -11.91
N LEU A 153 7.27 -19.86 -10.89
CA LEU A 153 5.82 -19.96 -10.97
C LEU A 153 5.20 -18.80 -11.73
N GLY A 154 5.94 -17.75 -12.09
CA GLY A 154 5.37 -16.53 -12.68
C GLY A 154 4.76 -15.60 -11.62
N ILE A 155 4.19 -14.50 -12.09
CA ILE A 155 3.70 -13.38 -11.26
C ILE A 155 2.29 -13.57 -10.73
N CYS A 156 1.97 -12.89 -9.63
CA CYS A 156 0.66 -12.87 -9.00
C CYS A 156 -0.44 -12.46 -10.00
N GLY A 157 -1.59 -13.11 -9.89
CA GLY A 157 -2.80 -12.82 -10.65
C GLY A 157 -3.52 -11.54 -10.23
N VAL A 158 -3.14 -10.90 -9.11
CA VAL A 158 -3.61 -9.54 -8.83
C VAL A 158 -2.91 -8.57 -9.78
N LEU A 159 -3.67 -7.80 -10.57
CA LEU A 159 -3.13 -6.96 -11.65
C LEU A 159 -2.08 -5.95 -11.16
N ALA A 160 -2.30 -5.36 -9.99
CA ALA A 160 -1.37 -4.40 -9.40
C ALA A 160 -0.10 -5.05 -8.84
N CYS A 161 -0.08 -6.37 -8.63
CA CYS A 161 0.96 -7.06 -7.87
C CYS A 161 2.06 -7.62 -8.77
N SER A 162 3.30 -7.22 -8.52
CA SER A 162 4.50 -7.71 -9.20
C SER A 162 5.15 -8.93 -8.52
N ARG A 163 4.65 -9.36 -7.36
CA ARG A 163 5.23 -10.49 -6.62
C ARG A 163 5.00 -11.82 -7.33
N GLU A 164 5.92 -12.76 -7.18
CA GLU A 164 5.76 -14.12 -7.69
C GLU A 164 4.66 -14.93 -6.96
N ARG A 165 4.03 -15.84 -7.70
CA ARG A 165 3.11 -16.84 -7.16
C ARG A 165 3.83 -17.76 -6.19
N GLU A 166 3.10 -18.19 -5.16
CA GLU A 166 3.68 -19.10 -4.15
C GLU A 166 3.53 -20.57 -4.55
N LEU A 167 2.39 -20.93 -5.16
CA LEU A 167 2.02 -22.31 -5.47
C LEU A 167 1.53 -22.43 -6.91
N THR A 168 1.61 -23.63 -7.48
CA THR A 168 1.03 -23.96 -8.79
C THR A 168 -0.51 -23.93 -8.76
N THR A 169 -1.11 -24.26 -7.62
CA THR A 169 -2.57 -24.39 -7.45
C THR A 169 -3.27 -23.08 -7.14
N SER A 170 -2.53 -21.97 -6.99
CA SER A 170 -3.10 -20.67 -6.71
C SER A 170 -2.49 -19.64 -7.66
N PRO A 171 -3.31 -18.78 -8.28
CA PRO A 171 -2.80 -17.73 -9.15
C PRO A 171 -2.12 -16.61 -8.36
N TYR A 172 -2.13 -16.63 -7.02
CA TYR A 172 -1.71 -15.50 -6.20
C TYR A 172 -0.37 -15.71 -5.50
N CYS A 173 0.28 -14.59 -5.16
CA CYS A 173 1.33 -14.59 -4.14
C CYS A 173 0.73 -14.97 -2.77
N GLN A 174 1.58 -15.34 -1.81
CA GLN A 174 1.10 -15.78 -0.49
C GLN A 174 0.17 -14.77 0.19
N ALA A 175 0.51 -13.48 0.16
CA ALA A 175 -0.27 -12.44 0.83
C ALA A 175 -1.68 -12.33 0.24
N HIS A 176 -1.78 -12.28 -1.09
CA HIS A 176 -3.06 -12.23 -1.80
C HIS A 176 -3.85 -13.53 -1.66
N LYS A 177 -3.20 -14.69 -1.70
CA LYS A 177 -3.85 -15.98 -1.42
C LYS A 177 -4.47 -16.02 -0.02
N THR A 178 -3.72 -15.59 1.00
CA THR A 178 -4.23 -15.54 2.38
C THR A 178 -5.39 -14.56 2.51
N LYS A 179 -5.31 -13.41 1.85
CA LYS A 179 -6.40 -12.42 1.84
C LYS A 179 -7.64 -12.97 1.15
N TRP A 180 -7.51 -13.52 -0.06
CA TRP A 180 -8.62 -14.11 -0.81
C TRP A 180 -9.33 -15.21 0.00
N LYS A 181 -8.57 -16.13 0.59
CA LYS A 181 -9.12 -17.19 1.45
C LYS A 181 -9.88 -16.64 2.67
N ARG A 182 -9.44 -15.51 3.23
CA ARG A 182 -10.13 -14.84 4.33
C ARG A 182 -11.47 -14.29 3.86
N LEU A 183 -11.48 -13.54 2.75
CA LEU A 183 -12.72 -12.97 2.18
C LEU A 183 -13.76 -14.05 1.90
N VAL A 184 -13.36 -15.14 1.25
CA VAL A 184 -14.24 -16.28 0.95
C VAL A 184 -14.78 -16.94 2.22
N ARG A 185 -13.93 -17.16 3.22
CA ARG A 185 -14.34 -17.79 4.48
C ARG A 185 -15.28 -16.90 5.29
N ASP A 186 -15.03 -15.59 5.30
CA ASP A 186 -15.78 -14.63 6.11
C ASP A 186 -17.06 -14.16 5.39
N GLY A 187 -17.29 -14.60 4.14
CA GLY A 187 -18.51 -14.31 3.38
C GLY A 187 -18.58 -12.86 2.88
N GLU A 188 -17.42 -12.22 2.68
CA GLU A 188 -17.34 -10.81 2.28
C GLU A 188 -17.91 -10.60 0.87
N PRO A 189 -18.61 -9.49 0.60
CA PRO A 189 -19.20 -9.22 -0.71
C PRO A 189 -18.20 -9.29 -1.86
N GLU A 190 -16.94 -8.86 -1.65
CA GLU A 190 -15.87 -8.93 -2.65
C GLU A 190 -15.51 -10.37 -3.06
N ALA A 191 -15.83 -11.37 -2.23
CA ALA A 191 -15.58 -12.78 -2.55
C ALA A 191 -16.52 -13.34 -3.63
N SER A 192 -17.60 -12.62 -3.96
CA SER A 192 -18.55 -13.02 -5.00
C SER A 192 -17.99 -12.92 -6.43
N ASP A 193 -16.96 -12.09 -6.65
CA ASP A 193 -16.33 -11.88 -7.95
C ASP A 193 -14.80 -11.85 -7.82
N GLU A 194 -14.18 -13.04 -7.91
CA GLU A 194 -12.72 -13.20 -7.85
C GLU A 194 -12.00 -12.41 -8.95
N ALA A 195 -12.59 -12.35 -10.15
CA ALA A 195 -11.97 -11.69 -11.29
C ALA A 195 -11.91 -10.17 -11.05
N ARG A 196 -13.00 -9.56 -10.59
CA ARG A 196 -13.02 -8.16 -10.20
C ARG A 196 -12.11 -7.88 -9.02
N TRP A 197 -12.11 -8.75 -8.01
CA TRP A 197 -11.18 -8.63 -6.88
C TRP A 197 -9.72 -8.61 -7.37
N ALA A 198 -9.34 -9.54 -8.25
CA ALA A 198 -7.98 -9.62 -8.79
C ALA A 198 -7.58 -8.38 -9.61
N ARG A 199 -8.53 -7.73 -10.30
CA ARG A 199 -8.27 -6.47 -11.04
C ARG A 199 -8.11 -5.26 -10.11
N THR A 200 -8.91 -5.20 -9.05
CA THR A 200 -9.07 -4.00 -8.20
C THR A 200 -8.21 -4.01 -6.93
N GLU A 201 -7.74 -5.19 -6.51
CA GLU A 201 -7.00 -5.36 -5.27
C GLU A 201 -5.64 -4.64 -5.30
N ALA A 202 -5.27 -4.07 -4.15
CA ALA A 202 -4.02 -3.34 -3.98
C ALA A 202 -2.81 -4.29 -4.09
N PRO A 203 -1.64 -3.79 -4.54
CA PRO A 203 -0.42 -4.57 -4.54
C PRO A 203 0.01 -4.92 -3.11
N THR A 204 0.72 -6.04 -2.96
CA THR A 204 1.50 -6.24 -1.73
C THR A 204 2.83 -5.51 -1.88
N LEU A 205 3.05 -4.50 -1.05
CA LEU A 205 4.26 -3.70 -1.07
C LEU A 205 5.48 -4.52 -0.63
N THR A 206 6.59 -4.34 -1.35
CA THR A 206 7.88 -5.00 -1.10
C THR A 206 8.81 -4.13 -0.29
N SER A 207 8.77 -2.81 -0.50
CA SER A 207 9.61 -1.82 0.16
C SER A 207 8.82 -0.54 0.42
N PRO A 208 9.20 0.28 1.42
CA PRO A 208 8.67 1.64 1.57
C PRO A 208 9.14 2.55 0.44
N GLY A 209 8.49 3.71 0.28
CA GLY A 209 8.74 4.63 -0.84
C GLY A 209 8.25 4.12 -2.21
N VAL A 210 7.89 2.84 -2.32
CA VAL A 210 7.40 2.22 -3.55
C VAL A 210 5.90 2.47 -3.72
N VAL A 211 5.52 3.08 -4.85
CA VAL A 211 4.13 3.34 -5.24
C VAL A 211 3.85 2.68 -6.59
N PRO A 212 3.24 1.47 -6.61
CA PRO A 212 2.91 0.80 -7.85
C PRO A 212 1.66 1.38 -8.49
N LEU A 213 1.77 1.76 -9.77
CA LEU A 213 0.67 2.22 -10.62
C LEU A 213 0.15 1.09 -11.55
N LEU A 214 0.70 -0.13 -11.45
CA LEU A 214 0.15 -1.31 -12.12
C LEU A 214 -1.34 -1.52 -11.80
N GLY A 215 -2.07 -2.02 -12.80
CA GLY A 215 -3.53 -2.23 -12.74
C GLY A 215 -4.36 -0.94 -12.85
N LEU A 216 -3.73 0.19 -13.17
CA LEU A 216 -4.43 1.39 -13.66
C LEU A 216 -4.40 1.42 -15.19
N SER A 217 -5.40 2.08 -15.79
CA SER A 217 -5.40 2.35 -17.24
C SER A 217 -4.19 3.21 -17.63
N PRO A 218 -3.65 3.07 -18.87
CA PRO A 218 -2.52 3.90 -19.32
C PRO A 218 -2.79 5.40 -19.20
N LEU A 219 -4.02 5.85 -19.48
CA LEU A 219 -4.43 7.24 -19.31
C LEU A 219 -4.36 7.69 -17.84
N LEU A 220 -4.88 6.89 -16.92
CA LEU A 220 -4.85 7.24 -15.51
C LEU A 220 -3.43 7.26 -14.95
N VAL A 221 -2.53 6.41 -15.47
CA VAL A 221 -1.10 6.44 -15.12
C VAL A 221 -0.50 7.80 -15.47
N VAL A 222 -0.62 8.24 -16.73
CA VAL A 222 0.01 9.50 -17.18
C VAL A 222 -0.65 10.72 -16.55
N GLU A 223 -1.97 10.68 -16.28
CA GLU A 223 -2.67 11.74 -15.56
C GLU A 223 -2.21 11.85 -14.10
N VAL A 224 -1.99 10.73 -13.41
CA VAL A 224 -1.47 10.72 -12.03
C VAL A 224 -0.03 11.27 -11.99
N LEU A 225 0.82 10.86 -12.93
CA LEU A 225 2.19 11.37 -13.04
C LEU A 225 2.21 12.87 -13.31
N PHE A 226 1.36 13.33 -14.23
CA PHE A 226 1.24 14.74 -14.57
C PHE A 226 0.71 15.56 -13.38
N ALA A 227 -0.32 15.07 -12.70
CA ALA A 227 -0.84 15.70 -11.49
C ALA A 227 0.22 15.79 -10.39
N LEU A 228 1.07 14.77 -10.25
CA LEU A 228 2.16 14.76 -9.29
C LEU A 228 3.23 15.80 -9.65
N GLN A 229 3.61 15.90 -10.93
CA GLN A 229 4.54 16.90 -11.44
C GLN A 229 4.06 18.33 -11.14
N GLU A 230 2.81 18.65 -11.49
CA GLU A 230 2.23 19.99 -11.26
C GLU A 230 2.24 20.33 -9.77
N ARG A 231 1.88 19.39 -8.90
CA ARG A 231 1.84 19.61 -7.45
C ARG A 231 3.23 19.88 -6.87
N ILE A 232 4.23 19.19 -7.38
CA ILE A 232 5.62 19.35 -6.96
C ILE A 232 6.19 20.66 -7.50
N GLY A 233 5.84 21.05 -8.73
CA GLY A 233 6.17 22.37 -9.29
C GLY A 233 5.57 23.53 -8.49
N GLN A 234 4.44 23.29 -7.82
CA GLN A 234 3.82 24.23 -6.87
C GLN A 234 4.39 24.11 -5.43
N GLU A 235 5.48 23.37 -5.25
CA GLU A 235 6.13 23.13 -3.95
C GLU A 235 5.22 22.47 -2.90
N VAL A 236 4.16 21.77 -3.34
CA VAL A 236 3.20 21.16 -2.42
C VAL A 236 3.58 19.73 -2.10
N LYS A 237 4.06 19.51 -0.88
CA LYS A 237 4.48 18.19 -0.38
C LYS A 237 3.40 17.11 -0.54
N VAL A 238 3.78 15.97 -1.12
CA VAL A 238 2.94 14.77 -1.27
C VAL A 238 3.54 13.60 -0.49
N SER A 239 2.77 13.05 0.43
CA SER A 239 3.17 11.83 1.15
C SER A 239 3.02 10.60 0.25
N PRO A 240 4.02 9.71 0.15
CA PRO A 240 3.93 8.44 -0.57
C PRO A 240 2.81 7.53 -0.04
N GLN A 241 2.53 7.56 1.26
CA GLN A 241 1.39 6.86 1.84
C GLN A 241 0.06 7.38 1.30
N LYS A 242 -0.12 8.70 1.27
CA LYS A 242 -1.35 9.31 0.74
C LYS A 242 -1.50 9.02 -0.75
N LEU A 243 -0.42 9.17 -1.52
CA LEU A 243 -0.39 8.84 -2.95
C LEU A 243 -0.80 7.38 -3.21
N ARG A 244 -0.24 6.42 -2.46
CA ARG A 244 -0.65 5.00 -2.53
C ARG A 244 -2.12 4.79 -2.20
N SER A 245 -2.61 5.42 -1.14
CA SER A 245 -4.02 5.32 -0.75
C SER A 245 -4.94 5.85 -1.86
N THR A 246 -4.61 6.97 -2.48
CA THR A 246 -5.37 7.52 -3.61
C THR A 246 -5.32 6.59 -4.83
N ILE A 247 -4.15 6.08 -5.20
CA ILE A 247 -4.01 5.11 -6.31
C ILE A 247 -4.80 3.81 -6.04
N ASN A 248 -4.73 3.29 -4.83
CA ASN A 248 -5.49 2.10 -4.44
C ASN A 248 -7.00 2.35 -4.49
N TRP A 249 -7.43 3.55 -4.12
CA TRP A 249 -8.82 3.95 -4.23
C TRP A 249 -9.26 4.06 -5.70
N LEU A 250 -8.48 4.75 -6.54
CA LEU A 250 -8.74 4.87 -7.99
C LEU A 250 -8.90 3.49 -8.64
N ARG A 251 -7.99 2.57 -8.33
CA ARG A 251 -8.03 1.18 -8.82
C ARG A 251 -9.29 0.45 -8.37
N ARG A 252 -9.69 0.59 -7.10
CA ARG A 252 -10.89 -0.04 -6.55
C ARG A 252 -12.18 0.47 -7.17
N GLN A 253 -12.19 1.73 -7.59
CA GLN A 253 -13.33 2.34 -8.27
C GLN A 253 -13.31 2.09 -9.79
N GLU A 254 -12.27 1.43 -10.32
CA GLU A 254 -12.11 1.13 -11.75
C GLU A 254 -12.20 2.40 -12.64
N PHE A 255 -11.73 3.54 -12.13
CA PHE A 255 -11.68 4.78 -12.92
C PHE A 255 -10.71 4.65 -14.09
N TRP A 256 -11.13 5.13 -15.26
CA TRP A 256 -10.30 5.18 -16.46
C TRP A 256 -9.56 6.51 -16.64
N SER A 257 -9.99 7.58 -15.94
CA SER A 257 -9.39 8.93 -15.98
C SER A 257 -9.75 9.75 -14.73
N LEU A 258 -8.83 10.61 -14.29
CA LEU A 258 -9.03 11.62 -13.25
C LEU A 258 -10.09 12.67 -13.64
N MET A 259 -10.37 12.86 -14.93
CA MET A 259 -11.46 13.74 -15.37
C MET A 259 -12.83 13.14 -15.08
N GLY A 260 -12.98 11.81 -15.19
CA GLY A 260 -14.19 11.12 -14.72
C GLY A 260 -14.39 11.26 -13.22
N LEU A 261 -13.29 11.36 -12.46
CA LEU A 261 -13.31 11.60 -11.02
C LEU A 261 -13.77 13.01 -10.64
N CYS A 262 -13.34 14.06 -11.37
CA CYS A 262 -13.80 15.44 -11.13
C CYS A 262 -15.34 15.54 -11.21
N CYS A 263 -15.97 14.87 -12.18
CA CYS A 263 -17.43 14.78 -12.24
C CYS A 263 -18.03 14.05 -11.03
N ALA A 264 -17.44 12.93 -10.62
CA ALA A 264 -17.95 12.17 -9.47
C ALA A 264 -17.83 12.94 -8.13
N ILE A 265 -16.71 13.63 -7.89
CA ILE A 265 -16.50 14.42 -6.67
C ILE A 265 -17.41 15.66 -6.65
N ARG A 266 -17.61 16.32 -7.79
CA ARG A 266 -18.48 17.51 -7.90
C ARG A 266 -19.97 17.15 -7.74
N CYS A 267 -20.35 15.91 -8.05
CA CYS A 267 -21.74 15.44 -7.99
C CYS A 267 -22.08 14.60 -6.74
N GLY A 268 -21.12 14.21 -5.89
CA GLY A 268 -21.38 13.37 -4.72
C GLY A 268 -20.29 13.46 -3.65
N GLY A 269 -20.62 14.13 -2.54
CA GLY A 269 -19.68 14.45 -1.47
C GLY A 269 -18.94 13.27 -0.85
N LYS A 270 -17.60 13.41 -0.76
CA LYS A 270 -16.74 13.10 0.41
C LYS A 270 -15.33 13.66 0.14
N ALA A 271 -14.90 14.62 0.96
CA ALA A 271 -13.73 15.48 0.78
C ALA A 271 -12.34 14.81 0.92
N GLY A 272 -12.25 13.47 0.93
CA GLY A 272 -10.99 12.75 1.19
C GLY A 272 -10.04 12.64 -0.01
N SER A 273 -10.53 12.80 -1.24
CA SER A 273 -9.78 12.49 -2.48
C SER A 273 -9.26 13.72 -3.23
N ALA A 274 -9.48 14.94 -2.72
CA ALA A 274 -9.17 16.19 -3.43
C ALA A 274 -7.66 16.47 -3.63
N MET A 275 -6.76 15.75 -2.95
CA MET A 275 -5.34 16.14 -2.87
C MET A 275 -4.53 15.96 -4.16
N ILE A 276 -4.92 15.07 -5.08
CA ILE A 276 -4.28 14.94 -6.41
C ILE A 276 -5.10 15.65 -7.50
N VAL A 277 -6.40 15.84 -7.25
CA VAL A 277 -7.35 16.35 -8.25
C VAL A 277 -7.18 17.85 -8.51
N GLY A 278 -6.65 18.60 -7.54
CA GLY A 278 -6.42 20.06 -7.67
C GLY A 278 -5.55 20.45 -8.87
N GLY A 279 -4.56 19.62 -9.24
CA GLY A 279 -3.68 19.90 -10.39
C GLY A 279 -4.32 19.61 -11.75
N VAL A 280 -5.20 18.61 -11.85
CA VAL A 280 -5.86 18.25 -13.13
C VAL A 280 -7.12 19.09 -13.37
N ALA A 281 -7.81 19.51 -12.31
CA ALA A 281 -8.99 20.36 -12.41
C ALA A 281 -8.70 21.74 -13.05
N PHE A 282 -7.47 22.25 -12.89
CA PHE A 282 -7.08 23.58 -13.40
C PHE A 282 -6.89 23.65 -14.93
N LEU A 283 -6.74 22.51 -15.60
CA LEU A 283 -6.48 22.46 -17.05
C LEU A 283 -7.72 22.09 -17.89
N SER A 284 -8.81 21.65 -17.27
CA SER A 284 -10.00 21.21 -17.99
C SER A 284 -11.26 22.04 -17.71
N CYS A 285 -11.27 22.90 -16.69
CA CYS A 285 -12.27 23.94 -16.55
C CYS A 285 -11.60 25.28 -16.83
N GLY A 286 -11.89 25.88 -18.00
CA GLY A 286 -11.49 27.25 -18.28
C GLY A 286 -12.01 28.22 -17.21
N PRO A 287 -11.39 29.40 -17.07
CA PRO A 287 -11.83 30.40 -16.10
C PRO A 287 -13.21 30.91 -16.50
N GLY A 288 -14.27 30.37 -15.92
CA GLY A 288 -15.65 30.75 -16.22
C GLY A 288 -16.61 30.11 -15.25
N GLY A 289 -17.00 30.86 -14.23
CA GLY A 289 -18.03 30.47 -13.27
C GLY A 289 -17.70 30.85 -11.83
N GLY A 290 -17.43 32.14 -11.59
CA GLY A 290 -17.56 32.68 -10.25
C GLY A 290 -19.03 32.62 -9.85
N THR A 291 -19.31 32.01 -8.69
CA THR A 291 -20.53 32.32 -7.97
C THR A 291 -20.17 33.36 -6.95
N ASP A 292 -20.67 34.57 -7.18
CA ASP A 292 -20.71 35.66 -6.22
C ASP A 292 -21.26 35.15 -4.89
N VAL A 293 -20.52 35.43 -3.82
CA VAL A 293 -21.06 35.47 -2.47
C VAL A 293 -20.87 36.89 -1.98
N ASP A 294 -22.00 37.57 -1.87
CA ASP A 294 -22.13 38.95 -1.45
C ASP A 294 -21.38 39.24 -0.15
N ALA A 295 -20.63 40.33 -0.21
CA ALA A 295 -20.14 41.04 0.95
C ALA A 295 -21.31 41.77 1.61
N ALA A 296 -21.56 41.49 2.89
CA ALA A 296 -22.25 42.40 3.79
C ALA A 296 -21.41 42.56 5.06
N GLY A 297 -20.76 43.71 5.18
CA GLY A 297 -20.12 44.16 6.40
C GLY A 297 -21.13 44.66 7.42
N GLY A 298 -20.74 44.59 8.70
CA GLY A 298 -21.48 45.17 9.81
C GLY A 298 -20.61 45.19 11.06
N VAL A 299 -20.23 46.39 11.48
CA VAL A 299 -19.32 46.70 12.58
C VAL A 299 -20.11 46.97 13.86
N ALA A 300 -19.55 46.53 15.00
CA ALA A 300 -19.69 46.99 16.39
C ALA A 300 -21.06 47.05 17.09
N GLY A 301 -21.06 46.55 18.33
CA GLY A 301 -22.09 46.80 19.33
C GLY A 301 -21.92 45.92 20.57
N ASP A 302 -21.05 46.34 21.50
CA ASP A 302 -21.08 45.94 22.92
C ASP A 302 -22.25 46.71 23.59
N PRO A 303 -23.04 46.10 24.49
CA PRO A 303 -22.70 46.26 25.91
C PRO A 303 -23.03 45.05 26.81
N GLY A 304 -22.27 44.91 27.89
CA GLY A 304 -22.48 43.91 28.93
C GLY A 304 -23.65 44.18 29.88
N THR A 305 -23.97 43.18 30.72
CA THR A 305 -23.93 43.23 32.19
C THR A 305 -24.31 41.87 32.80
N ASP A 306 -23.62 41.56 33.90
CA ASP A 306 -24.06 40.91 35.14
C ASP A 306 -24.65 39.49 35.19
N GLY A 307 -24.06 38.69 36.09
CA GLY A 307 -24.88 37.94 37.05
C GLY A 307 -24.47 36.51 37.38
N GLY A 308 -23.57 36.35 38.36
CA GLY A 308 -23.82 35.51 39.55
C GLY A 308 -23.76 33.98 39.48
N GLY A 309 -22.94 33.39 40.35
CA GLY A 309 -23.26 32.13 41.06
C GLY A 309 -22.31 30.95 40.83
N GLY A 310 -21.36 30.73 41.74
CA GLY A 310 -20.92 29.38 42.11
C GLY A 310 -21.85 28.78 43.19
N PRO A 311 -21.46 27.73 43.95
CA PRO A 311 -20.39 26.75 43.74
C PRO A 311 -20.85 25.28 43.93
N GLY A 312 -19.95 24.31 43.74
CA GLY A 312 -19.96 23.07 44.53
C GLY A 312 -20.00 21.75 43.74
N GLY A 313 -19.18 20.78 44.18
CA GLY A 313 -19.37 19.37 43.87
C GLY A 313 -18.09 18.57 43.59
N VAL A 314 -17.29 18.33 44.62
CA VAL A 314 -16.33 17.21 44.69
C VAL A 314 -17.10 15.91 44.99
N SER A 315 -16.74 14.82 44.33
CA SER A 315 -16.97 13.46 44.84
C SER A 315 -15.95 12.46 44.29
N GLU A 316 -15.20 11.90 45.25
CA GLU A 316 -14.35 10.72 45.15
C GLU A 316 -15.20 9.44 45.03
N GLY A 317 -14.62 8.36 44.50
CA GLY A 317 -15.19 7.02 44.56
C GLY A 317 -14.50 5.97 43.68
N GLU A 318 -13.44 5.35 44.18
CA GLU A 318 -12.99 3.98 43.82
C GLU A 318 -13.77 2.94 44.69
N PRO A 319 -13.49 1.61 44.63
CA PRO A 319 -13.53 0.69 43.50
C PRO A 319 -14.44 -0.54 43.79
N GLY A 320 -14.87 -1.26 42.76
CA GLY A 320 -15.69 -2.48 42.87
C GLY A 320 -15.02 -3.70 42.24
N ASP A 321 -14.44 -4.53 43.09
CA ASP A 321 -13.97 -5.89 42.82
C ASP A 321 -15.16 -6.85 42.56
N THR A 322 -15.00 -7.82 41.66
CA THR A 322 -15.72 -9.11 41.66
C THR A 322 -15.09 -10.03 40.60
N GLY A 323 -14.25 -10.95 41.08
CA GLY A 323 -13.81 -12.12 40.33
C GLY A 323 -14.84 -13.25 40.29
N ALA A 324 -14.65 -14.13 39.29
CA ALA A 324 -15.06 -15.54 39.15
C ALA A 324 -15.42 -15.76 37.66
N GLY A 325 -14.91 -16.72 36.88
CA GLY A 325 -14.20 -17.96 37.17
C GLY A 325 -14.82 -19.10 36.35
N SER A 326 -14.30 -19.38 35.13
CA SER A 326 -14.26 -20.68 34.40
C SER A 326 -15.59 -21.47 34.16
N PRO A 327 -15.64 -22.58 33.36
CA PRO A 327 -14.56 -23.38 32.78
C PRO A 327 -14.69 -23.80 31.29
N ARG A 328 -13.62 -24.49 30.85
CA ARG A 328 -13.48 -25.31 29.64
C ARG A 328 -14.24 -26.65 29.73
N GLY A 329 -14.54 -27.24 28.56
CA GLY A 329 -14.84 -28.66 28.35
C GLY A 329 -16.04 -28.84 27.41
N GLY A 330 -16.06 -29.67 26.36
CA GLY A 330 -15.15 -30.72 25.92
C GLY A 330 -15.61 -31.31 24.58
N LEU A 331 -14.79 -32.25 24.10
CA LEU A 331 -15.00 -33.12 22.93
C LEU A 331 -16.36 -33.82 22.89
N ARG A 332 -16.86 -34.10 21.67
CA ARG A 332 -17.41 -35.43 21.30
C ARG A 332 -17.59 -35.61 19.79
N ARG A 333 -17.04 -36.75 19.33
CA ARG A 333 -17.33 -37.62 18.17
C ARG A 333 -17.09 -37.08 16.76
#